data_AF-A0A8S9BX02-F1
#
_entry.id   AF-A0A8S9BX02-F1
#
_cell.length_a   1.000
_cell.length_b   1.000
_cell.length_c   1.000
_cell.angle_alpha   90.00
_cell.angle_beta   90.00
_cell.angle_gamma   90.00
#
_symmetry.space_group_name_H-M   'P 1'
#
loop_
_entity.id
_entity.type
_entity.pdbx_description
1 polymer ?
#
loop_
_entity_poly.entity_id
_entity_poly.type
_entity_poly.pdbx_seq_one_letter_code
_entity_poly.pdbx_strand_id
1 'polypeptide(L)'
;MASQLPNPKVSNAVDAEKIPTSRAPTSNQAENSLNEKSKPTEETLPGWTIMRPLRMRGLRGKGNGHAAVASSHVSNGNDVKHINGKSNGDLKITATNGTEDGAVGIGEVEALHEVRSDDGLLGPEDDGPSPEHVTAGRELENNGGGQAERASNAEHIYKVYKRRWFGLVQLVLLNIIVSWDWLSFSANSTTTSQYYNVTPSAVNWLSTAFLFAFVVASPVTIYTLHHGGPRPSIITASVLILLGNWIRYGSTRSGEHGNFGGVMFGQILTGLAQPFVLSAPTRYSDLWFTNRGRIAATAIMSLANPFGGALAQLIDPFWANSASDIPNMVLYIAIISSIATIPSFFIPAHPPTPPSASGLDEKQPLVQSLRVLFTSPEFYMIMIPFTVYVGLFNSISSLINQILQPYSFSENDAGIAGALLIVVGLVASAITSPIIDKTKTFLMAIKLQVPVIGISYLAFTWAPQTRDLAAPYAILSILGAASFSLVPVVLEYLIELTHPVSPEVTSTICWTGGQLLGGIFIIISDALRASGPNDGTADNHTDRPPGNMYNALVFQTVLALVVVPLPLMLGCFGRHRQIRMRRVEADKEATARRDVEHGGVLTT
;
A
#
# COMPACT_ATOMS: atom_id res chain seq x y z
N MET A 1 -55.39 -52.25 9.24
CA MET A 1 -56.61 -52.77 8.60
C MET A 1 -56.52 -52.42 7.12
N ALA A 2 -56.79 -53.38 6.22
CA ALA A 2 -56.44 -53.46 4.77
C ALA A 2 -55.03 -54.06 4.50
N SER A 3 -54.86 -55.39 4.40
CA SER A 3 -55.07 -56.32 3.25
C SER A 3 -53.97 -56.21 2.17
N GLN A 4 -52.91 -57.04 2.23
CA GLN A 4 -52.69 -58.31 1.49
C GLN A 4 -52.30 -58.20 -0.01
N LEU A 5 -50.99 -58.44 -0.27
CA LEU A 5 -50.24 -59.18 -1.34
C LEU A 5 -51.02 -59.97 -2.45
N PRO A 6 -50.38 -60.59 -3.50
CA PRO A 6 -49.01 -60.52 -4.09
C PRO A 6 -48.88 -60.61 -5.66
N ASN A 7 -47.73 -60.17 -6.22
CA ASN A 7 -46.74 -60.81 -7.15
C ASN A 7 -47.15 -61.75 -8.38
N PRO A 8 -46.24 -62.33 -9.21
CA PRO A 8 -45.77 -61.90 -10.56
C PRO A 8 -45.94 -62.92 -11.73
N LYS A 9 -45.61 -62.55 -12.99
CA LYS A 9 -45.23 -63.43 -14.15
C LYS A 9 -44.30 -62.65 -15.11
N VAL A 10 -42.99 -62.95 -15.26
CA VAL A 10 -42.27 -64.01 -16.02
C VAL A 10 -42.34 -63.87 -17.55
N SER A 11 -41.17 -63.67 -18.19
CA SER A 11 -40.63 -64.37 -19.39
C SER A 11 -39.68 -63.46 -20.22
N ASN A 12 -38.35 -63.71 -20.18
CA ASN A 12 -37.46 -64.22 -21.27
C ASN A 12 -37.27 -63.27 -22.48
N ALA A 13 -36.11 -63.07 -23.12
CA ALA A 13 -34.73 -63.52 -22.99
C ALA A 13 -33.87 -62.79 -24.08
N VAL A 14 -32.52 -62.85 -23.98
CA VAL A 14 -31.51 -62.96 -25.11
C VAL A 14 -31.27 -61.67 -25.94
N ASP A 15 -30.08 -61.12 -26.22
CA ASP A 15 -28.61 -61.41 -26.16
C ASP A 15 -27.88 -60.04 -26.07
N ALA A 16 -26.78 -59.77 -25.35
CA ALA A 16 -25.41 -60.33 -25.30
C ALA A 16 -24.54 -60.08 -26.56
N GLU A 17 -23.57 -59.16 -26.50
CA GLU A 17 -22.17 -59.45 -26.90
C GLU A 17 -21.10 -58.39 -26.50
N LYS A 18 -20.10 -58.88 -25.73
CA LYS A 18 -18.63 -58.65 -25.75
C LYS A 18 -18.07 -57.22 -25.52
N ILE A 19 -17.02 -57.01 -24.69
CA ILE A 19 -15.67 -57.63 -24.66
C ILE A 19 -15.09 -57.59 -23.21
N PRO A 20 -14.19 -58.51 -22.80
CA PRO A 20 -13.91 -58.83 -21.39
C PRO A 20 -12.60 -58.26 -20.82
N THR A 21 -12.48 -58.42 -19.49
CA THR A 21 -11.34 -58.16 -18.61
C THR A 21 -10.48 -59.42 -18.33
N SER A 22 -9.35 -59.19 -17.64
CA SER A 22 -8.57 -60.11 -16.78
C SER A 22 -7.35 -60.78 -17.46
N ARG A 23 -6.19 -61.03 -16.82
CA ARG A 23 -5.81 -61.14 -15.39
C ARG A 23 -4.26 -61.09 -15.26
N ALA A 24 -3.78 -60.88 -14.03
CA ALA A 24 -2.37 -60.87 -13.55
C ALA A 24 -1.73 -62.31 -13.47
N PRO A 25 -0.74 -62.60 -12.58
CA PRO A 25 0.71 -62.29 -12.51
C PRO A 25 1.60 -63.57 -12.36
N THR A 26 2.95 -63.45 -12.34
CA THR A 26 3.95 -64.37 -11.67
C THR A 26 5.39 -63.95 -12.07
N SER A 27 6.28 -63.47 -11.19
CA SER A 27 7.15 -64.14 -10.19
C SER A 27 8.55 -64.55 -10.70
N ASN A 28 9.54 -64.45 -9.80
CA ASN A 28 10.93 -64.97 -9.82
C ASN A 28 11.98 -64.10 -10.53
N GLN A 29 13.25 -64.03 -10.12
CA GLN A 29 14.04 -64.36 -8.90
C GLN A 29 15.46 -63.81 -9.18
N ALA A 30 16.33 -63.86 -8.16
CA ALA A 30 17.80 -63.85 -8.19
C ALA A 30 18.47 -62.47 -8.39
N GLU A 31 19.05 -61.86 -7.35
CA GLU A 31 20.30 -62.19 -6.64
C GLU A 31 21.55 -61.56 -7.25
N ASN A 32 22.19 -60.74 -6.41
CA ASN A 32 23.63 -60.60 -6.19
C ASN A 32 24.56 -60.43 -7.41
N SER A 33 25.25 -59.29 -7.47
CA SER A 33 26.58 -59.17 -6.82
C SER A 33 27.42 -58.01 -7.41
N LEU A 34 28.33 -57.52 -6.55
CA LEU A 34 29.61 -56.85 -6.84
C LEU A 34 29.67 -55.32 -7.07
N ASN A 35 30.20 -54.68 -6.02
CA ASN A 35 31.08 -53.51 -6.02
C ASN A 35 32.00 -53.44 -7.26
N GLU A 36 32.07 -52.27 -7.90
CA GLU A 36 33.36 -51.69 -8.28
C GLU A 36 33.28 -50.17 -8.49
N LYS A 37 34.25 -49.45 -7.91
CA LYS A 37 34.50 -48.02 -8.08
C LYS A 37 35.07 -47.76 -9.48
N SER A 38 34.52 -46.81 -10.23
CA SER A 38 35.30 -46.00 -11.18
C SER A 38 34.61 -44.66 -11.51
N LYS A 39 35.44 -43.67 -11.88
CA LYS A 39 35.22 -42.21 -11.97
C LYS A 39 34.10 -41.76 -12.94
N PRO A 40 33.60 -40.51 -12.81
CA PRO A 40 32.54 -39.98 -13.66
C PRO A 40 33.07 -39.57 -15.03
N THR A 41 32.32 -39.94 -16.07
CA THR A 41 32.47 -39.49 -17.46
C THR A 41 31.93 -38.07 -17.58
N GLU A 42 32.73 -37.17 -18.17
CA GLU A 42 32.37 -35.81 -18.55
C GLU A 42 31.24 -35.81 -19.59
N GLU A 43 30.11 -35.17 -19.29
CA GLU A 43 29.17 -34.69 -20.30
C GLU A 43 29.37 -33.18 -20.52
N THR A 44 29.60 -32.88 -21.80
CA THR A 44 29.96 -31.60 -22.39
C THR A 44 28.80 -30.61 -22.40
N LEU A 45 29.00 -29.44 -21.76
CA LEU A 45 28.08 -28.30 -21.83
C LEU A 45 28.24 -27.52 -23.16
N PRO A 46 27.16 -26.97 -23.74
CA PRO A 46 27.20 -26.26 -25.02
C PRO A 46 27.81 -24.85 -24.96
N GLY A 47 28.94 -24.67 -25.64
CA GLY A 47 29.31 -23.58 -26.58
C GLY A 47 29.29 -22.09 -26.20
N TRP A 48 28.58 -21.63 -25.17
CA TRP A 48 28.40 -20.19 -24.87
C TRP A 48 28.88 -19.76 -23.48
N THR A 49 29.67 -20.59 -22.80
CA THR A 49 30.15 -20.33 -21.41
C THR A 49 31.67 -20.19 -21.27
N ILE A 50 32.40 -19.90 -22.34
CA ILE A 50 33.87 -19.72 -22.28
C ILE A 50 34.24 -18.28 -22.61
N MET A 51 34.42 -17.43 -21.59
CA MET A 51 35.22 -16.22 -21.74
C MET A 51 36.69 -16.54 -21.43
N ARG A 52 37.56 -16.31 -22.42
CA ARG A 52 39.02 -16.45 -22.31
C ARG A 52 39.59 -15.41 -21.34
N PRO A 53 40.56 -15.75 -20.47
CA PRO A 53 41.27 -14.77 -19.67
C PRO A 53 42.25 -13.95 -20.53
N LEU A 54 42.06 -12.63 -20.54
CA LEU A 54 43.02 -11.69 -21.13
C LEU A 54 44.29 -11.64 -20.24
N ARG A 55 45.39 -12.16 -20.78
CA ARG A 55 46.76 -11.88 -20.33
C ARG A 55 47.05 -10.38 -20.54
N MET A 56 47.29 -9.62 -19.47
CA MET A 56 48.09 -8.40 -19.57
C MET A 56 49.52 -8.68 -19.12
N ARG A 57 50.44 -8.46 -20.07
CA ARG A 57 51.89 -8.48 -19.92
C ARG A 57 52.31 -7.13 -19.31
N GLY A 58 53.18 -7.18 -18.30
CA GLY A 58 53.33 -6.11 -17.32
C GLY A 58 54.11 -4.86 -17.73
N LEU A 59 54.11 -3.91 -16.80
CA LEU A 59 55.18 -2.93 -16.61
C LEU A 59 55.57 -2.91 -15.12
N ARG A 60 56.86 -3.14 -14.90
CA ARG A 60 57.58 -3.09 -13.61
C ARG A 60 57.68 -1.64 -13.10
N GLY A 61 57.63 -1.48 -11.78
CA GLY A 61 58.13 -0.29 -11.09
C GLY A 61 58.11 -0.46 -9.57
N LYS A 62 59.27 -0.84 -9.00
CA LYS A 62 59.77 -0.76 -7.60
C LYS A 62 58.79 -0.20 -6.54
N GLY A 63 58.48 -0.86 -5.42
CA GLY A 63 59.36 -1.60 -4.51
C GLY A 63 59.83 -0.68 -3.37
N ASN A 64 59.13 -0.70 -2.23
CA ASN A 64 59.71 -0.70 -0.88
C ASN A 64 58.59 -0.92 0.15
N GLY A 65 58.64 -2.07 0.83
CA GLY A 65 57.75 -2.39 1.93
C GLY A 65 58.17 -1.71 3.24
N HIS A 66 57.33 -1.85 4.26
CA HIS A 66 57.70 -2.28 5.61
C HIS A 66 56.43 -2.75 6.32
N ALA A 67 56.54 -3.91 6.98
CA ALA A 67 55.54 -4.52 7.84
C ALA A 67 56.10 -4.57 9.27
N ALA A 68 55.26 -4.34 10.28
CA ALA A 68 55.38 -4.84 11.66
C ALA A 68 54.13 -4.35 12.43
N VAL A 69 53.19 -5.18 12.89
CA VAL A 69 53.22 -6.15 14.02
C VAL A 69 52.90 -5.51 15.39
N ALA A 70 51.68 -5.87 15.85
CA ALA A 70 51.26 -6.34 17.18
C ALA A 70 51.14 -5.45 18.44
N SER A 71 50.06 -5.83 19.16
CA SER A 71 49.90 -6.04 20.62
C SER A 71 49.51 -4.88 21.55
N SER A 72 48.23 -4.91 21.94
CA SER A 72 47.66 -4.96 23.31
C SER A 72 48.44 -4.39 24.50
N HIS A 73 47.78 -3.51 25.27
CA HIS A 73 47.83 -3.55 26.73
C HIS A 73 46.54 -2.96 27.36
N VAL A 74 46.08 -3.66 28.39
CA VAL A 74 44.99 -3.33 29.33
C VAL A 74 45.54 -2.50 30.49
N SER A 75 44.77 -1.54 31.02
CA SER A 75 44.76 -1.24 32.46
C SER A 75 43.49 -0.53 32.93
N ASN A 76 42.98 -1.04 34.06
CA ASN A 76 41.91 -0.52 34.91
C ASN A 76 42.29 0.79 35.63
N GLY A 77 41.28 1.52 36.11
CA GLY A 77 41.41 2.52 37.18
C GLY A 77 40.07 3.20 37.52
N ASN A 78 39.42 2.78 38.60
CA ASN A 78 38.32 3.48 39.27
C ASN A 78 38.87 4.68 40.06
N ASP A 79 38.11 5.77 40.18
CA ASP A 79 38.05 6.56 41.41
C ASP A 79 36.80 7.46 41.49
N VAL A 80 36.29 7.60 42.73
CA VAL A 80 35.05 8.28 43.15
C VAL A 80 35.41 9.40 44.12
N LYS A 81 34.81 10.62 43.99
CA LYS A 81 34.17 11.42 45.08
C LYS A 81 33.83 12.89 44.71
N HIS A 82 32.54 13.20 44.85
CA HIS A 82 31.85 14.33 45.55
C HIS A 82 32.37 15.78 45.59
N ILE A 83 31.44 16.74 45.42
CA ILE A 83 30.95 17.84 46.33
C ILE A 83 30.26 18.92 45.43
N ASN A 84 28.93 19.10 45.42
CA ASN A 84 27.98 19.87 46.28
C ASN A 84 27.72 21.33 45.84
N GLY A 85 26.45 21.77 45.83
CA GLY A 85 26.04 23.18 45.70
C GLY A 85 24.57 23.42 45.28
N LYS A 86 23.67 23.60 46.27
CA LYS A 86 22.25 23.99 46.17
C LYS A 86 22.04 25.49 45.85
N SER A 87 20.91 25.85 45.22
CA SER A 87 19.99 26.89 45.75
C SER A 87 18.62 26.89 45.04
N ASN A 88 17.55 27.01 45.83
CA ASN A 88 16.13 27.18 45.46
C ASN A 88 15.71 28.61 45.86
N GLY A 89 14.67 29.19 45.25
CA GLY A 89 13.98 30.36 45.84
C GLY A 89 13.12 31.21 44.89
N ASP A 90 11.88 30.75 44.63
CA ASP A 90 10.58 31.42 44.80
C ASP A 90 10.30 32.94 44.60
N LEU A 91 9.11 33.13 43.99
CA LEU A 91 8.05 34.14 44.19
C LEU A 91 8.16 35.60 43.66
N LYS A 92 7.15 36.00 42.84
CA LYS A 92 6.14 37.03 43.22
C LYS A 92 4.94 37.12 42.26
N ILE A 93 3.75 37.18 42.85
CA ILE A 93 2.44 37.59 42.27
C ILE A 93 2.03 38.90 42.95
N THR A 94 1.40 39.83 42.22
CA THR A 94 0.45 40.88 42.68
C THR A 94 -0.09 41.63 41.44
N ALA A 95 -1.31 42.18 41.29
CA ALA A 95 -2.68 42.02 41.84
C ALA A 95 -3.57 43.12 41.19
N THR A 96 -4.85 42.82 40.84
CA THR A 96 -6.13 43.62 40.99
C THR A 96 -6.29 45.06 40.40
N ASN A 97 -7.44 45.65 39.98
CA ASN A 97 -8.90 45.46 40.13
C ASN A 97 -9.74 46.45 39.24
N GLY A 98 -11.02 46.12 38.95
CA GLY A 98 -12.23 47.01 38.85
C GLY A 98 -12.60 47.70 37.51
N THR A 99 -13.85 48.00 37.09
CA THR A 99 -15.25 47.82 37.57
C THR A 99 -16.25 48.24 36.44
N GLU A 100 -17.42 47.56 36.35
CA GLU A 100 -18.82 47.94 35.95
C GLU A 100 -19.29 48.65 34.63
N ASP A 101 -20.48 48.16 34.20
CA ASP A 101 -21.65 48.77 33.51
C ASP A 101 -21.81 48.95 31.98
N GLY A 102 -22.74 48.14 31.41
CA GLY A 102 -24.02 48.59 30.82
C GLY A 102 -24.07 49.13 29.37
N ALA A 103 -24.78 48.43 28.47
CA ALA A 103 -25.86 48.92 27.58
C ALA A 103 -25.99 48.15 26.24
N VAL A 104 -27.24 47.98 25.81
CA VAL A 104 -27.74 47.26 24.64
C VAL A 104 -27.70 48.12 23.37
N GLY A 105 -27.32 47.54 22.22
CA GLY A 105 -27.79 48.03 20.91
C GLY A 105 -26.88 47.82 19.68
N ILE A 106 -27.25 46.83 18.85
CA ILE A 106 -27.18 46.76 17.36
C ILE A 106 -25.82 47.01 16.65
N GLY A 107 -25.30 46.00 15.94
CA GLY A 107 -24.21 46.17 14.96
C GLY A 107 -23.89 44.88 14.19
N GLU A 108 -23.93 44.98 12.87
CA GLU A 108 -23.63 43.96 11.86
C GLU A 108 -22.10 43.83 11.62
N VAL A 109 -21.64 42.65 11.16
CA VAL A 109 -20.34 42.35 10.52
C VAL A 109 -19.08 42.38 11.41
N GLU A 110 -18.30 41.27 11.47
CA GLU A 110 -16.95 41.20 10.87
C GLU A 110 -16.32 39.78 10.98
N ALA A 111 -15.49 39.50 9.98
CA ALA A 111 -15.05 38.20 9.52
C ALA A 111 -13.99 37.51 10.41
N LEU A 112 -14.01 36.18 10.30
CA LEU A 112 -13.02 35.28 10.85
C LEU A 112 -11.60 35.60 10.36
N HIS A 113 -10.71 35.65 11.35
CA HIS A 113 -9.27 35.76 11.31
C HIS A 113 -8.62 34.96 10.17
N GLU A 114 -8.02 35.66 9.21
CA GLU A 114 -7.06 35.09 8.26
C GLU A 114 -5.84 34.55 9.03
N VAL A 115 -5.52 33.27 8.83
CA VAL A 115 -4.23 32.69 9.19
C VAL A 115 -3.25 33.02 8.07
N ARG A 116 -2.33 33.93 8.39
CA ARG A 116 -1.26 34.45 7.53
C ARG A 116 -0.22 33.34 7.26
N SER A 117 0.27 33.30 6.03
CA SER A 117 1.27 32.35 5.54
C SER A 117 2.67 32.73 6.07
N ASP A 118 3.31 31.85 6.82
CA ASP A 118 4.70 32.00 7.31
C ASP A 118 5.73 31.75 6.19
N ASP A 119 5.85 32.68 5.24
CA ASP A 119 6.97 32.77 4.29
C ASP A 119 7.77 34.08 4.49
N GLY A 120 7.83 34.58 5.72
CA GLY A 120 8.53 35.82 6.10
C GLY A 120 9.96 35.64 6.61
N LEU A 121 10.66 34.55 6.27
CA LEU A 121 11.95 34.20 6.87
C LEU A 121 13.09 34.06 5.85
N LEU A 122 13.24 35.03 4.94
CA LEU A 122 14.51 35.33 4.25
C LEU A 122 14.62 36.84 4.04
N GLY A 123 15.76 37.43 4.44
CA GLY A 123 16.04 38.87 4.43
C GLY A 123 16.22 39.46 3.02
N PRO A 124 16.31 40.79 2.89
CA PRO A 124 16.35 41.46 1.59
C PRO A 124 17.69 41.19 0.90
N GLU A 125 17.63 40.79 -0.38
CA GLU A 125 18.78 40.82 -1.28
C GLU A 125 19.10 42.28 -1.66
N ASP A 126 20.39 42.58 -1.68
CA ASP A 126 21.01 43.88 -1.86
C ASP A 126 20.92 44.32 -3.33
N ASP A 127 20.03 45.28 -3.64
CA ASP A 127 19.91 45.90 -4.96
C ASP A 127 21.03 46.95 -5.16
N GLY A 128 22.07 46.58 -5.92
CA GLY A 128 23.03 47.53 -6.50
C GLY A 128 22.41 48.35 -7.65
N PRO A 129 22.90 49.58 -7.91
CA PRO A 129 22.08 50.63 -8.49
C PRO A 129 21.90 50.52 -10.02
N SER A 130 20.66 50.77 -10.44
CA SER A 130 20.22 50.96 -11.83
C SER A 130 20.94 52.15 -12.49
N PRO A 131 21.40 52.06 -13.76
CA PRO A 131 21.81 53.24 -14.51
C PRO A 131 20.59 54.00 -15.05
N GLU A 132 20.63 55.31 -14.85
CA GLU A 132 19.69 56.31 -15.32
C GLU A 132 19.47 56.28 -16.83
N HIS A 133 18.22 56.55 -17.23
CA HIS A 133 17.85 56.93 -18.59
C HIS A 133 18.52 58.26 -18.97
N VAL A 134 19.44 58.22 -19.95
CA VAL A 134 19.83 59.40 -20.73
C VAL A 134 19.41 59.18 -22.19
N THR A 135 18.44 59.96 -22.62
CA THR A 135 18.07 60.14 -24.02
C THR A 135 19.12 61.01 -24.72
N ALA A 136 19.80 60.46 -25.73
CA ALA A 136 20.43 61.24 -26.80
C ALA A 136 20.59 60.36 -28.04
N GLY A 137 20.09 60.85 -29.18
CA GLY A 137 19.97 60.07 -30.41
C GLY A 137 21.28 59.85 -31.17
N ARG A 138 21.26 58.82 -32.01
CA ARG A 138 21.86 58.84 -33.36
C ARG A 138 21.36 57.64 -34.14
N GLU A 139 20.79 57.93 -35.30
CA GLU A 139 20.63 56.99 -36.40
C GLU A 139 21.97 56.33 -36.72
N LEU A 140 21.94 55.04 -37.03
CA LEU A 140 22.67 54.42 -38.13
C LEU A 140 22.14 53.00 -38.34
N GLU A 141 21.61 52.77 -39.54
CA GLU A 141 21.36 51.46 -40.11
C GLU A 141 22.62 50.59 -40.03
N ASN A 142 22.48 49.28 -39.79
CA ASN A 142 22.72 48.25 -40.80
C ASN A 142 22.78 46.83 -40.18
N ASN A 143 22.42 45.85 -41.01
CA ASN A 143 22.61 44.41 -40.89
C ASN A 143 21.67 43.60 -40.00
N GLY A 144 20.64 43.07 -40.69
CA GLY A 144 19.90 41.89 -40.31
C GLY A 144 20.78 40.64 -40.20
N GLY A 145 20.46 39.82 -39.21
CA GLY A 145 21.13 38.55 -38.94
C GLY A 145 20.96 38.11 -37.49
N GLY A 146 19.73 38.09 -36.96
CA GLY A 146 19.53 37.78 -35.54
C GLY A 146 18.09 37.53 -35.08
N GLN A 147 17.20 37.09 -35.97
CA GLN A 147 15.81 36.77 -35.59
C GLN A 147 15.55 35.28 -35.30
N ALA A 148 16.56 34.42 -35.34
CA ALA A 148 16.41 32.99 -35.04
C ALA A 148 16.90 32.55 -33.64
N GLU A 149 17.55 33.43 -32.86
CA GLU A 149 18.18 33.05 -31.57
C GLU A 149 17.60 33.75 -30.34
N ARG A 150 16.48 34.50 -30.47
CA ARG A 150 15.84 35.20 -29.34
C ARG A 150 14.54 34.57 -28.84
N ALA A 151 14.20 33.36 -29.29
CA ALA A 151 12.95 32.68 -28.96
C ALA A 151 13.07 31.50 -27.97
N SER A 152 14.22 31.29 -27.30
CA SER A 152 14.42 30.12 -26.41
C SER A 152 14.69 30.40 -24.94
N ASN A 153 14.53 31.64 -24.46
CA ASN A 153 14.57 31.95 -23.02
C ASN A 153 13.28 32.65 -22.58
N ALA A 154 12.13 32.04 -22.86
CA ALA A 154 10.95 32.32 -22.06
C ALA A 154 11.24 31.76 -20.66
N GLU A 155 11.54 32.64 -19.72
CA GLU A 155 11.64 32.31 -18.31
C GLU A 155 10.34 31.59 -17.91
N HIS A 156 10.40 30.26 -17.73
CA HIS A 156 9.22 29.47 -17.41
C HIS A 156 8.77 29.84 -15.98
N ILE A 157 7.82 30.77 -15.87
CA ILE A 157 7.25 31.20 -14.59
C ILE A 157 6.43 30.04 -14.00
N TYR A 158 7.01 29.32 -13.04
CA TYR A 158 6.32 28.29 -12.27
C TYR A 158 5.38 28.95 -11.27
N LYS A 159 4.07 28.72 -11.40
CA LYS A 159 3.06 29.29 -10.50
C LYS A 159 2.21 28.19 -9.89
N VAL A 160 1.96 28.32 -8.59
CA VAL A 160 1.09 27.42 -7.84
C VAL A 160 -0.28 28.08 -7.66
N TYR A 161 -1.36 27.33 -7.87
CA TYR A 161 -2.72 27.82 -7.78
C TYR A 161 -3.44 27.29 -6.53
N LYS A 162 -4.22 28.13 -5.84
CA LYS A 162 -5.06 27.71 -4.69
C LYS A 162 -6.04 26.57 -5.04
N ARG A 163 -6.41 26.43 -6.33
CA ARG A 163 -7.25 25.34 -6.87
C ARG A 163 -6.68 23.93 -6.68
N ARG A 164 -5.37 23.78 -6.42
CA ARG A 164 -4.75 22.46 -6.14
C ARG A 164 -5.33 21.75 -4.92
N TRP A 165 -5.81 22.51 -3.94
CA TRP A 165 -6.38 21.95 -2.71
C TRP A 165 -7.73 21.29 -2.94
N PHE A 166 -8.48 21.76 -3.94
CA PHE A 166 -9.76 21.16 -4.30
C PHE A 166 -9.61 19.73 -4.82
N GLY A 167 -8.67 19.49 -5.75
CA GLY A 167 -8.42 18.13 -6.24
C GLY A 167 -7.73 17.24 -5.20
N LEU A 168 -6.93 17.81 -4.28
CA LEU A 168 -6.40 17.06 -3.13
C LEU A 168 -7.53 16.57 -2.23
N VAL A 169 -8.44 17.46 -1.80
CA VAL A 169 -9.59 17.10 -0.96
C VAL A 169 -10.47 16.07 -1.67
N GLN A 170 -10.70 16.23 -2.98
CA GLN A 170 -11.45 15.24 -3.74
C GLN A 170 -10.77 13.87 -3.72
N LEU A 171 -9.47 13.81 -3.97
CA LEU A 171 -8.74 12.54 -3.98
C LEU A 171 -8.73 11.88 -2.61
N VAL A 172 -8.69 12.66 -1.53
CA VAL A 172 -8.88 12.17 -0.15
C VAL A 172 -10.28 11.55 -0.01
N LEU A 173 -11.33 12.26 -0.38
CA LEU A 173 -12.72 11.78 -0.28
C LEU A 173 -12.95 10.51 -1.11
N LEU A 174 -12.45 10.47 -2.33
CA LEU A 174 -12.55 9.28 -3.20
C LEU A 174 -11.77 8.10 -2.63
N ASN A 175 -10.56 8.32 -2.10
CA ASN A 175 -9.77 7.25 -1.49
C ASN A 175 -10.46 6.69 -0.25
N ILE A 176 -11.10 7.54 0.56
CA ILE A 176 -11.89 7.12 1.72
C ILE A 176 -13.06 6.24 1.27
N ILE A 177 -13.92 6.74 0.38
CA ILE A 177 -15.15 6.01 0.03
C ILE A 177 -14.85 4.70 -0.70
N VAL A 178 -13.88 4.67 -1.60
CA VAL A 178 -13.58 3.43 -2.35
C VAL A 178 -13.03 2.32 -1.45
N SER A 179 -12.32 2.70 -0.39
CA SER A 179 -11.85 1.77 0.63
C SER A 179 -12.98 1.35 1.58
N TRP A 180 -13.88 2.28 1.91
CA TRP A 180 -15.07 1.98 2.71
C TRP A 180 -15.95 0.96 1.97
N ASP A 181 -16.19 1.16 0.68
CA ASP A 181 -16.96 0.27 -0.18
C ASP A 181 -16.41 -1.16 -0.22
N TRP A 182 -15.09 -1.30 -0.19
CA TRP A 182 -14.42 -2.61 -0.17
C TRP A 182 -14.74 -3.41 1.10
N LEU A 183 -14.71 -2.76 2.26
CA LEU A 183 -14.82 -3.40 3.57
C LEU A 183 -16.21 -3.31 4.20
N SER A 184 -17.21 -2.76 3.49
CA SER A 184 -18.50 -2.41 4.11
C SER A 184 -19.27 -3.58 4.72
N PHE A 185 -19.00 -4.78 4.23
CA PHE A 185 -19.67 -6.02 4.64
C PHE A 185 -18.76 -6.99 5.42
N SER A 186 -17.51 -6.59 5.68
CA SER A 186 -16.48 -7.49 6.24
C SER A 186 -16.73 -7.79 7.71
N ALA A 187 -16.77 -6.75 8.55
CA ALA A 187 -16.93 -6.88 10.00
C ALA A 187 -18.34 -7.35 10.41
N ASN A 188 -19.36 -7.10 9.60
CA ASN A 188 -20.76 -7.46 9.83
C ASN A 188 -21.24 -8.56 8.85
N SER A 189 -20.33 -9.47 8.50
CA SER A 189 -20.60 -10.49 7.47
C SER A 189 -21.67 -11.50 7.88
N THR A 190 -21.85 -11.78 9.17
CA THR A 190 -22.90 -12.69 9.64
C THR A 190 -24.26 -12.01 9.55
N THR A 191 -24.40 -10.79 10.05
CA THR A 191 -25.65 -10.01 9.91
C THR A 191 -26.02 -9.79 8.43
N THR A 192 -25.02 -9.52 7.58
CA THR A 192 -25.21 -9.41 6.13
C THR A 192 -25.71 -10.72 5.52
N SER A 193 -25.12 -11.86 5.89
CA SER A 193 -25.53 -13.17 5.38
C SER A 193 -26.98 -13.52 5.77
N GLN A 194 -27.40 -13.14 6.98
CA GLN A 194 -28.76 -13.31 7.48
C GLN A 194 -29.77 -12.47 6.70
N TYR A 195 -29.46 -11.19 6.43
CA TYR A 195 -30.37 -10.32 5.68
C TYR A 195 -30.62 -10.84 4.26
N TYR A 196 -29.54 -11.15 3.52
CA TYR A 196 -29.63 -11.61 2.14
C TYR A 196 -30.00 -13.09 1.99
N ASN A 197 -30.12 -13.83 3.09
CA ASN A 197 -30.35 -15.27 3.12
C ASN A 197 -29.34 -16.03 2.22
N VAL A 198 -28.05 -15.71 2.39
CA VAL A 198 -26.94 -16.33 1.67
C VAL A 198 -25.91 -16.91 2.64
N THR A 199 -24.99 -17.72 2.14
CA THR A 199 -23.91 -18.25 2.97
C THR A 199 -22.87 -17.14 3.30
N PRO A 200 -22.14 -17.24 4.43
CA PRO A 200 -21.02 -16.32 4.71
C PRO A 200 -19.94 -16.33 3.62
N SER A 201 -19.73 -17.49 2.98
CA SER A 201 -18.88 -17.63 1.79
C SER A 201 -19.36 -16.78 0.61
N ALA A 202 -20.67 -16.63 0.41
CA ALA A 202 -21.20 -15.74 -0.62
C ALA A 202 -20.87 -14.26 -0.29
N VAL A 203 -20.95 -13.85 0.98
CA VAL A 203 -20.57 -12.50 1.41
C VAL A 203 -19.08 -12.23 1.13
N ASN A 204 -18.21 -13.23 1.33
CA ASN A 204 -16.77 -13.12 0.99
C ASN A 204 -16.51 -12.81 -0.49
N TRP A 205 -17.44 -13.19 -1.38
CA TRP A 205 -17.32 -12.83 -2.80
C TRP A 205 -17.45 -11.33 -3.06
N LEU A 206 -18.06 -10.55 -2.16
CA LEU A 206 -18.14 -9.09 -2.34
C LEU A 206 -16.74 -8.47 -2.31
N SER A 207 -15.93 -8.82 -1.32
CA SER A 207 -14.52 -8.40 -1.29
C SER A 207 -13.72 -9.06 -2.41
N THR A 208 -13.91 -10.34 -2.69
CA THR A 208 -13.17 -11.06 -3.75
C THR A 208 -13.41 -10.45 -5.14
N ALA A 209 -14.66 -10.17 -5.48
CA ALA A 209 -15.05 -9.58 -6.76
C ALA A 209 -14.53 -8.15 -6.89
N PHE A 210 -14.54 -7.37 -5.81
CA PHE A 210 -13.93 -6.04 -5.75
C PHE A 210 -12.43 -6.09 -6.06
N LEU A 211 -11.70 -7.04 -5.45
CA LEU A 211 -10.25 -7.22 -5.67
C LEU A 211 -9.92 -7.65 -7.10
N PHE A 212 -10.69 -8.57 -7.69
CA PHE A 212 -10.50 -8.96 -9.09
C PHE A 212 -10.90 -7.85 -10.08
N ALA A 213 -11.94 -7.07 -9.75
CA ALA A 213 -12.31 -5.91 -10.55
C ALA A 213 -11.17 -4.87 -10.60
N PHE A 214 -10.46 -4.63 -9.50
CA PHE A 214 -9.24 -3.81 -9.51
C PHE A 214 -8.23 -4.31 -10.54
N VAL A 215 -7.95 -5.62 -10.55
CA VAL A 215 -6.98 -6.24 -11.46
C VAL A 215 -7.38 -6.03 -12.92
N VAL A 216 -8.67 -6.21 -13.23
CA VAL A 216 -9.22 -6.00 -14.58
C VAL A 216 -9.12 -4.53 -15.01
N ALA A 217 -9.38 -3.59 -14.09
CA ALA A 217 -9.32 -2.16 -14.40
C ALA A 217 -7.89 -1.59 -14.46
N SER A 218 -6.91 -2.23 -13.82
CA SER A 218 -5.53 -1.72 -13.69
C SER A 218 -4.86 -1.34 -15.02
N PRO A 219 -4.91 -2.14 -16.10
CA PRO A 219 -4.35 -1.73 -17.40
C PRO A 219 -5.02 -0.48 -17.99
N VAL A 220 -6.35 -0.37 -17.83
CA VAL A 220 -7.13 0.79 -18.30
C VAL A 220 -6.76 2.03 -17.49
N THR A 221 -6.56 1.88 -16.18
CA THR A 221 -6.08 2.96 -15.32
C THR A 221 -4.71 3.46 -15.74
N ILE A 222 -3.73 2.56 -15.97
CA ILE A 222 -2.39 2.94 -16.42
C ILE A 222 -2.49 3.74 -17.72
N TYR A 223 -3.24 3.25 -18.71
CA TYR A 223 -3.43 3.94 -19.98
C TYR A 223 -4.05 5.33 -19.80
N THR A 224 -5.13 5.41 -19.01
CA THR A 224 -5.89 6.65 -18.76
C THR A 224 -5.05 7.68 -18.06
N LEU A 225 -4.28 7.29 -17.04
CA LEU A 225 -3.47 8.20 -16.25
C LEU A 225 -2.23 8.68 -17.03
N HIS A 226 -1.65 7.79 -17.85
CA HIS A 226 -0.48 8.10 -18.67
C HIS A 226 -0.81 9.08 -19.82
N HIS A 227 -1.94 8.91 -20.51
CA HIS A 227 -2.29 9.73 -21.69
C HIS A 227 -3.30 10.85 -21.39
N GLY A 228 -4.28 10.61 -20.52
CA GLY A 228 -5.37 11.54 -20.21
C GLY A 228 -5.17 12.38 -18.95
N GLY A 229 -4.18 12.06 -18.12
CA GLY A 229 -3.92 12.75 -16.86
C GLY A 229 -4.92 12.41 -15.74
N PRO A 230 -4.89 13.15 -14.62
CA PRO A 230 -5.61 12.78 -13.39
C PRO A 230 -7.12 13.06 -13.46
N ARG A 231 -7.59 14.07 -14.21
CA ARG A 231 -9.01 14.42 -14.26
C ARG A 231 -9.89 13.31 -14.85
N PRO A 232 -9.58 12.70 -16.02
CA PRO A 232 -10.35 11.57 -16.52
C PRO A 232 -10.39 10.41 -15.52
N SER A 233 -9.26 10.09 -14.89
CA SER A 233 -9.17 9.06 -13.84
C SER A 233 -10.13 9.33 -12.68
N ILE A 234 -10.13 10.56 -12.17
CA ILE A 234 -10.99 11.00 -11.06
C ILE A 234 -12.48 10.93 -11.45
N ILE A 235 -12.85 11.41 -12.64
CA ILE A 235 -14.25 11.39 -13.10
C ILE A 235 -14.73 9.95 -13.32
N THR A 236 -13.93 9.10 -13.98
CA THR A 236 -14.26 7.69 -14.19
C THR A 236 -14.47 6.98 -12.86
N ALA A 237 -13.57 7.18 -11.89
CA ALA A 237 -13.73 6.63 -10.56
C ALA A 237 -15.02 7.09 -9.88
N SER A 238 -15.30 8.39 -9.89
CA SER A 238 -16.50 8.95 -9.27
C SER A 238 -17.79 8.39 -9.86
N VAL A 239 -17.86 8.26 -11.19
CA VAL A 239 -19.03 7.69 -11.87
C VAL A 239 -19.22 6.22 -11.48
N LEU A 240 -18.16 5.42 -11.50
CA LEU A 240 -18.20 4.01 -11.13
C LEU A 240 -18.60 3.81 -9.66
N ILE A 241 -18.04 4.62 -8.75
CA ILE A 241 -18.35 4.59 -7.31
C ILE A 241 -19.82 5.00 -7.08
N LEU A 242 -20.27 6.09 -7.70
CA LEU A 242 -21.63 6.60 -7.55
C LEU A 242 -22.66 5.57 -8.07
N LEU A 243 -22.46 5.06 -9.28
CA LEU A 243 -23.33 4.04 -9.86
C LEU A 243 -23.29 2.75 -9.03
N GLY A 244 -22.10 2.29 -8.65
CA GLY A 244 -21.91 1.08 -7.85
C GLY A 244 -22.68 1.14 -6.53
N ASN A 245 -22.59 2.26 -5.81
CA ASN A 245 -23.27 2.41 -4.52
C ASN A 245 -24.79 2.55 -4.62
N TRP A 246 -25.30 3.31 -5.61
CA TRP A 246 -26.74 3.39 -5.81
C TRP A 246 -27.34 2.08 -6.31
N ILE A 247 -26.60 1.32 -7.13
CA ILE A 247 -27.01 -0.03 -7.52
C ILE A 247 -26.98 -0.98 -6.33
N ARG A 248 -25.95 -0.93 -5.47
CA ARG A 248 -25.91 -1.68 -4.20
C ARG A 248 -27.17 -1.38 -3.39
N TYR A 249 -27.46 -0.11 -3.11
CA TYR A 249 -28.64 0.28 -2.34
C TYR A 249 -29.97 -0.16 -2.98
N GLY A 250 -30.17 0.12 -4.27
CA GLY A 250 -31.37 -0.29 -4.98
C GLY A 250 -31.57 -1.80 -4.98
N SER A 251 -30.48 -2.55 -5.11
CA SER A 251 -30.49 -4.02 -5.05
C SER A 251 -30.78 -4.52 -3.64
N THR A 252 -30.20 -3.92 -2.61
CA THR A 252 -30.49 -4.22 -1.21
C THR A 252 -31.97 -4.05 -0.89
N ARG A 253 -32.63 -3.02 -1.44
CA ARG A 253 -34.07 -2.77 -1.25
C ARG A 253 -34.98 -3.59 -2.19
N SER A 254 -34.42 -4.34 -3.13
CA SER A 254 -35.20 -5.08 -4.13
C SER A 254 -35.62 -6.44 -3.59
N GLY A 255 -36.86 -6.54 -3.09
CA GLY A 255 -37.45 -7.77 -2.53
C GLY A 255 -37.35 -7.84 -1.01
N GLU A 256 -37.85 -8.93 -0.43
CA GLU A 256 -37.92 -9.12 1.03
C GLU A 256 -36.54 -9.26 1.69
N HIS A 257 -35.60 -9.94 1.02
CA HIS A 257 -34.22 -10.16 1.47
C HIS A 257 -33.18 -9.40 0.63
N GLY A 258 -33.62 -8.49 -0.25
CA GLY A 258 -32.74 -7.85 -1.23
C GLY A 258 -32.23 -8.80 -2.32
N ASN A 259 -31.66 -8.23 -3.37
CA ASN A 259 -31.06 -8.94 -4.48
C ASN A 259 -29.53 -8.95 -4.35
N PHE A 260 -28.98 -10.04 -3.82
CA PHE A 260 -27.54 -10.20 -3.62
C PHE A 260 -26.72 -10.09 -4.93
N GLY A 261 -27.26 -10.60 -6.05
CA GLY A 261 -26.59 -10.49 -7.36
C GLY A 261 -26.46 -9.05 -7.84
N GLY A 262 -27.47 -8.22 -7.59
CA GLY A 262 -27.41 -6.79 -7.87
C GLY A 262 -26.41 -6.05 -6.97
N VAL A 263 -26.33 -6.42 -5.68
CA VAL A 263 -25.32 -5.88 -4.75
C VAL A 263 -23.92 -6.25 -5.21
N MET A 264 -23.70 -7.50 -5.64
CA MET A 264 -22.44 -7.95 -6.22
C MET A 264 -22.05 -7.16 -7.47
N PHE A 265 -23.00 -6.88 -8.36
CA PHE A 265 -22.74 -6.07 -9.55
C PHE A 265 -22.30 -4.65 -9.17
N GLY A 266 -22.97 -4.01 -8.21
CA GLY A 266 -22.55 -2.70 -7.71
C GLY A 266 -21.17 -2.74 -7.03
N GLN A 267 -20.85 -3.81 -6.31
CA GLN A 267 -19.53 -4.03 -5.70
C GLN A 267 -18.41 -4.20 -6.74
N ILE A 268 -18.70 -4.84 -7.86
CA ILE A 268 -17.76 -4.94 -8.99
C ILE A 268 -17.49 -3.55 -9.58
N LEU A 269 -18.52 -2.71 -9.74
CA LEU A 269 -18.36 -1.35 -10.24
C LEU A 269 -17.47 -0.50 -9.31
N THR A 270 -17.66 -0.58 -7.99
CA THR A 270 -16.78 0.12 -7.03
C THR A 270 -15.35 -0.42 -7.08
N GLY A 271 -15.16 -1.74 -7.26
CA GLY A 271 -13.84 -2.35 -7.44
C GLY A 271 -13.12 -1.92 -8.72
N LEU A 272 -13.86 -1.74 -9.83
CA LEU A 272 -13.31 -1.17 -11.07
C LEU A 272 -12.82 0.27 -10.90
N ALA A 273 -13.39 1.01 -9.94
CA ALA A 273 -13.00 2.40 -9.66
C ALA A 273 -11.71 2.52 -8.85
N GLN A 274 -11.42 1.55 -7.98
CA GLN A 274 -10.32 1.62 -7.02
C GLN A 274 -8.94 1.92 -7.64
N PRO A 275 -8.48 1.28 -8.74
CA PRO A 275 -7.14 1.56 -9.26
C PRO A 275 -6.99 3.01 -9.73
N PHE A 276 -8.05 3.61 -10.29
CA PHE A 276 -8.07 5.02 -10.74
C PHE A 276 -7.86 6.00 -9.58
N VAL A 277 -8.38 5.67 -8.40
CA VAL A 277 -8.30 6.51 -7.21
C VAL A 277 -6.97 6.30 -6.48
N LEU A 278 -6.48 5.05 -6.43
CA LEU A 278 -5.23 4.70 -5.74
C LEU A 278 -3.99 5.19 -6.50
N SER A 279 -4.06 5.26 -7.83
CA SER A 279 -2.95 5.68 -8.69
C SER A 279 -2.92 7.20 -8.95
N ALA A 280 -4.04 7.90 -8.77
CA ALA A 280 -4.13 9.33 -9.05
C ALA A 280 -3.32 10.28 -8.13
N PRO A 281 -3.11 10.01 -6.83
CA PRO A 281 -2.37 10.90 -5.91
C PRO A 281 -0.97 11.28 -6.40
N THR A 282 -0.20 10.31 -6.89
CA THR A 282 1.16 10.52 -7.38
C THR A 282 1.15 11.42 -8.62
N ARG A 283 0.26 11.16 -9.59
CA ARG A 283 0.15 11.97 -10.80
C ARG A 283 -0.40 13.37 -10.53
N TYR A 284 -1.38 13.49 -9.63
CA TYR A 284 -1.99 14.77 -9.28
C TYR A 284 -1.01 15.67 -8.54
N SER A 285 -0.28 15.12 -7.58
CA SER A 285 0.73 15.87 -6.81
C SER A 285 1.86 16.37 -7.72
N ASP A 286 2.30 15.57 -8.68
CA ASP A 286 3.31 15.92 -9.67
C ASP A 286 2.88 17.08 -10.57
N LEU A 287 1.59 17.10 -10.94
CA LEU A 287 1.02 18.13 -11.81
C LEU A 287 0.63 19.43 -11.09
N TRP A 288 0.34 19.42 -9.79
CA TRP A 288 -0.25 20.56 -9.08
C TRP A 288 0.56 21.09 -7.88
N PHE A 289 1.57 20.36 -7.42
CA PHE A 289 2.42 20.75 -6.29
C PHE A 289 3.88 20.89 -6.70
N THR A 290 4.60 21.79 -6.02
CA THR A 290 6.05 21.95 -6.18
C THR A 290 6.79 20.78 -5.54
N ASN A 291 8.06 20.56 -5.92
CA ASN A 291 8.88 19.45 -5.41
C ASN A 291 8.91 19.36 -3.87
N ARG A 292 8.88 20.49 -3.13
CA ARG A 292 8.84 20.51 -1.66
C ARG A 292 7.47 20.08 -1.07
N GLY A 293 6.36 20.42 -1.73
CA GLY A 293 5.00 20.11 -1.24
C GLY A 293 4.41 18.79 -1.77
N ARG A 294 5.00 18.24 -2.83
CA ARG A 294 4.51 17.04 -3.54
C ARG A 294 4.45 15.79 -2.64
N ILE A 295 5.50 15.56 -1.84
CA ILE A 295 5.62 14.38 -0.99
C ILE A 295 4.50 14.36 0.07
N ALA A 296 4.31 15.49 0.78
CA ALA A 296 3.27 15.63 1.78
C ALA A 296 1.85 15.50 1.18
N ALA A 297 1.60 16.12 0.02
CA ALA A 297 0.31 16.02 -0.67
C ALA A 297 -0.02 14.58 -1.06
N THR A 298 0.95 13.85 -1.64
CA THR A 298 0.79 12.42 -1.98
C THR A 298 0.52 11.58 -0.75
N ALA A 299 1.25 11.80 0.35
CA ALA A 299 1.07 11.06 1.58
C ALA A 299 -0.35 11.23 2.15
N ILE A 300 -0.86 12.47 2.23
CA ILE A 300 -2.22 12.76 2.73
C ILE A 300 -3.27 12.05 1.86
N MET A 301 -3.17 12.17 0.54
CA MET A 301 -4.11 11.54 -0.39
C MET A 301 -4.04 10.00 -0.36
N SER A 302 -2.85 9.43 -0.16
CA SER A 302 -2.66 7.97 -0.16
C SER A 302 -3.09 7.33 1.16
N LEU A 303 -2.83 7.98 2.31
CA LEU A 303 -3.25 7.51 3.64
C LEU A 303 -4.77 7.58 3.85
N ALA A 304 -5.46 8.39 3.05
CA ALA A 304 -6.92 8.46 3.05
C ALA A 304 -7.58 7.11 2.71
N ASN A 305 -6.93 6.27 1.89
CA ASN A 305 -7.47 4.97 1.51
C ASN A 305 -7.56 4.02 2.70
N PRO A 306 -6.45 3.69 3.41
CA PRO A 306 -6.57 2.89 4.63
C PRO A 306 -7.49 3.54 5.66
N PHE A 307 -7.48 4.86 5.83
CA PHE A 307 -8.40 5.52 6.75
C PHE A 307 -9.88 5.23 6.45
N GLY A 308 -10.30 5.23 5.18
CA GLY A 308 -11.66 4.82 4.81
C GLY A 308 -12.00 3.37 5.17
N GLY A 309 -11.02 2.47 5.06
CA GLY A 309 -11.18 1.09 5.49
C GLY A 309 -11.35 0.95 7.00
N ALA A 310 -10.64 1.76 7.80
CA ALA A 310 -10.83 1.80 9.25
C ALA A 310 -12.23 2.30 9.63
N LEU A 311 -12.74 3.30 8.91
CA LEU A 311 -14.09 3.81 9.12
C LEU A 311 -15.14 2.74 8.84
N ALA A 312 -15.01 1.97 7.74
CA ALA A 312 -15.90 0.85 7.46
C ALA A 312 -15.91 -0.19 8.59
N GLN A 313 -14.72 -0.65 8.99
CA GLN A 313 -14.58 -1.67 10.03
C GLN A 313 -15.15 -1.20 11.38
N LEU A 314 -15.02 0.09 11.70
CA LEU A 314 -15.51 0.63 12.96
C LEU A 314 -16.99 0.97 12.92
N ILE A 315 -17.47 1.63 11.87
CA ILE A 315 -18.80 2.25 11.82
C ILE A 315 -19.86 1.25 11.35
N ASP A 316 -19.55 0.41 10.36
CA ASP A 316 -20.55 -0.44 9.72
C ASP A 316 -21.15 -1.51 10.66
N PRO A 317 -20.41 -2.14 11.59
CA PRO A 317 -21.00 -3.00 12.61
C PRO A 317 -21.98 -2.28 13.53
N PHE A 318 -21.68 -1.03 13.92
CA PHE A 318 -22.62 -0.22 14.73
C PHE A 318 -23.88 0.17 13.96
N TRP A 319 -23.81 0.30 12.64
CA TRP A 319 -24.98 0.54 11.79
C TRP A 319 -25.76 -0.73 11.48
N ALA A 320 -25.15 -1.90 11.60
CA ALA A 320 -25.73 -3.21 11.27
C ALA A 320 -25.94 -4.09 12.51
N ASN A 321 -26.53 -3.56 13.59
CA ASN A 321 -26.81 -4.36 14.79
C ASN A 321 -27.82 -5.50 14.55
N SER A 322 -28.67 -5.35 13.52
CA SER A 322 -29.64 -6.36 13.13
C SER A 322 -29.72 -6.48 11.60
N ALA A 323 -30.20 -7.62 11.10
CA ALA A 323 -30.36 -7.86 9.67
C ALA A 323 -31.22 -6.79 8.99
N SER A 324 -32.26 -6.28 9.66
CA SER A 324 -33.13 -5.21 9.14
C SER A 324 -32.44 -3.86 8.96
N ASP A 325 -31.25 -3.66 9.54
CA ASP A 325 -30.51 -2.41 9.43
C ASP A 325 -29.60 -2.34 8.21
N ILE A 326 -29.29 -3.50 7.58
CA ILE A 326 -28.43 -3.59 6.38
C ILE A 326 -28.87 -2.62 5.25
N PRO A 327 -30.17 -2.48 4.91
CA PRO A 327 -30.61 -1.50 3.92
C PRO A 327 -30.32 -0.05 4.30
N ASN A 328 -30.37 0.31 5.58
CA ASN A 328 -30.07 1.66 6.05
C ASN A 328 -28.56 1.90 6.04
N MET A 329 -27.76 0.93 6.45
CA MET A 329 -26.29 0.99 6.34
C MET A 329 -25.85 1.25 4.90
N VAL A 330 -26.36 0.46 3.93
CA VAL A 330 -26.02 0.64 2.50
C VAL A 330 -26.53 2.00 1.97
N LEU A 331 -27.67 2.49 2.46
CA LEU A 331 -28.17 3.84 2.12
C LEU A 331 -27.21 4.94 2.61
N TYR A 332 -26.76 4.86 3.86
CA TYR A 332 -25.84 5.84 4.43
C TYR A 332 -24.53 5.88 3.65
N ILE A 333 -23.98 4.72 3.30
CA ILE A 333 -22.80 4.61 2.43
C ILE A 333 -23.07 5.25 1.06
N ALA A 334 -24.22 4.99 0.44
CA ALA A 334 -24.57 5.59 -0.86
C ALA A 334 -24.72 7.12 -0.80
N ILE A 335 -25.27 7.66 0.28
CA ILE A 335 -25.37 9.12 0.51
C ILE A 335 -23.98 9.73 0.69
N ILE A 336 -23.15 9.16 1.57
CA ILE A 336 -21.77 9.61 1.80
C ILE A 336 -20.97 9.55 0.50
N SER A 337 -21.14 8.47 -0.26
CA SER A 337 -20.54 8.28 -1.57
C SER A 337 -20.96 9.35 -2.57
N SER A 338 -22.24 9.74 -2.57
CA SER A 338 -22.74 10.83 -3.42
C SER A 338 -22.11 12.16 -3.06
N ILE A 339 -22.03 12.48 -1.76
CA ILE A 339 -21.36 13.70 -1.26
C ILE A 339 -19.88 13.69 -1.64
N ALA A 340 -19.21 12.54 -1.52
CA ALA A 340 -17.80 12.38 -1.85
C ALA A 340 -17.52 12.45 -3.35
N THR A 341 -18.42 12.01 -4.23
CA THR A 341 -18.17 11.88 -5.68
C THR A 341 -18.67 13.06 -6.52
N ILE A 342 -19.78 13.70 -6.16
CA ILE A 342 -20.36 14.81 -6.95
C ILE A 342 -19.40 15.99 -7.16
N PRO A 343 -18.58 16.43 -6.18
CA PRO A 343 -17.67 17.55 -6.41
C PRO A 343 -16.59 17.27 -7.47
N SER A 344 -16.29 16.00 -7.77
CA SER A 344 -15.29 15.62 -8.77
C SER A 344 -15.55 16.15 -10.17
N PHE A 345 -16.83 16.35 -10.56
CA PHE A 345 -17.19 16.84 -11.88
C PHE A 345 -16.72 18.29 -12.13
N PHE A 346 -16.45 19.03 -11.05
CA PHE A 346 -16.00 20.42 -11.09
C PHE A 346 -14.48 20.56 -11.03
N ILE A 347 -13.72 19.46 -11.08
CA ILE A 347 -12.25 19.51 -11.00
C ILE A 347 -11.65 20.07 -12.30
N PRO A 348 -10.75 21.08 -12.21
CA PRO A 348 -9.98 21.56 -13.35
C PRO A 348 -9.03 20.49 -13.90
N ALA A 349 -8.92 20.38 -15.22
CA ALA A 349 -8.12 19.34 -15.88
C ALA A 349 -6.61 19.46 -15.62
N HIS A 350 -6.07 20.68 -15.79
CA HIS A 350 -4.65 20.99 -15.65
C HIS A 350 -4.50 22.40 -15.08
N PRO A 351 -3.41 22.71 -14.35
CA PRO A 351 -3.12 24.09 -13.99
C PRO A 351 -2.82 24.90 -15.27
N PRO A 352 -3.18 26.19 -15.32
CA PRO A 352 -2.90 27.03 -16.49
C PRO A 352 -1.40 27.16 -16.83
N THR A 353 -0.52 26.99 -15.84
CA THR A 353 0.93 26.88 -16.02
C THR A 353 1.48 25.71 -15.17
N PRO A 354 2.48 24.96 -15.65
CA PRO A 354 3.05 23.84 -14.90
C PRO A 354 3.77 24.34 -13.62
N PRO A 355 3.73 23.58 -12.51
CA PRO A 355 4.33 24.01 -11.24
C PRO A 355 5.81 23.66 -11.06
N SER A 356 6.41 22.79 -11.91
CA SER A 356 7.84 22.48 -11.87
C SER A 356 8.38 21.91 -13.19
N ALA A 357 9.70 22.00 -13.40
CA ALA A 357 10.42 21.48 -14.58
C ALA A 357 10.27 19.95 -14.76
N SER A 358 10.14 19.19 -13.67
CA SER A 358 9.98 17.73 -13.70
C SER A 358 8.69 17.26 -14.42
N GLY A 359 7.71 18.16 -14.58
CA GLY A 359 6.49 17.87 -15.35
C GLY A 359 6.70 17.86 -16.87
N LEU A 360 7.88 18.27 -17.34
CA LEU A 360 8.26 18.36 -18.76
C LEU A 360 9.17 17.22 -19.23
N ASP A 361 9.66 16.37 -18.33
CA ASP A 361 10.52 15.24 -18.71
C ASP A 361 9.72 14.16 -19.47
N GLU A 362 10.20 13.78 -20.65
CA GLU A 362 9.61 12.68 -21.44
C GLU A 362 9.74 11.36 -20.69
N LYS A 363 8.59 10.84 -20.23
CA LYS A 363 8.51 9.53 -19.57
C LYS A 363 8.93 8.43 -20.54
N GLN A 364 9.67 7.44 -20.04
CA GLN A 364 10.02 6.28 -20.84
C GLN A 364 8.77 5.57 -21.39
N PRO A 365 8.80 5.09 -22.63
CA PRO A 365 7.68 4.35 -23.21
C PRO A 365 7.34 3.11 -22.37
N LEU A 366 6.04 2.89 -22.14
CA LEU A 366 5.51 1.86 -21.22
C LEU A 366 6.07 0.46 -21.48
N VAL A 367 6.23 0.05 -22.75
CA VAL A 367 6.74 -1.28 -23.12
C VAL A 367 8.20 -1.46 -22.69
N GLN A 368 9.02 -0.42 -22.82
CA GLN A 368 10.41 -0.45 -22.40
C GLN A 368 10.53 -0.51 -20.87
N SER A 369 9.65 0.24 -20.18
CA SER A 369 9.52 0.19 -18.72
C SER A 369 9.21 -1.21 -18.21
N LEU A 370 8.20 -1.88 -18.79
CA LEU A 370 7.82 -3.24 -18.41
C LEU A 370 8.97 -4.24 -18.61
N ARG A 371 9.69 -4.15 -19.74
CA ARG A 371 10.83 -5.04 -20.02
C ARG A 371 11.94 -4.91 -18.98
N VAL A 372 12.25 -3.69 -18.54
CA VAL A 372 13.27 -3.44 -17.50
C VAL A 372 12.83 -4.03 -16.17
N LEU A 373 11.58 -3.81 -15.77
CA LEU A 373 11.02 -4.32 -14.52
C LEU A 373 11.08 -5.85 -14.43
N PHE A 374 10.65 -6.55 -15.49
CA PHE A 374 10.63 -8.01 -15.46
C PHE A 374 12.01 -8.67 -15.59
N THR A 375 13.08 -7.89 -15.80
CA THR A 375 14.45 -8.40 -15.95
C THR A 375 15.28 -8.21 -14.66
N SER A 376 14.87 -7.35 -13.72
CA SER A 376 15.66 -7.04 -12.53
C SER A 376 15.33 -7.97 -11.34
N PRO A 377 16.30 -8.79 -10.87
CA PRO A 377 16.06 -9.70 -9.75
C PRO A 377 15.82 -8.97 -8.42
N GLU A 378 16.42 -7.79 -8.21
CA GLU A 378 16.22 -6.96 -7.02
C GLU A 378 14.77 -6.47 -6.93
N PHE A 379 14.12 -6.21 -8.07
CA PHE A 379 12.71 -5.86 -8.11
C PHE A 379 11.84 -7.02 -7.60
N TYR A 380 12.07 -8.25 -8.07
CA TYR A 380 11.33 -9.43 -7.59
C TYR A 380 11.51 -9.68 -6.09
N MET A 381 12.71 -9.45 -5.54
CA MET A 381 13.00 -9.63 -4.11
C MET A 381 12.17 -8.72 -3.20
N ILE A 382 11.59 -7.64 -3.73
CA ILE A 382 10.75 -6.69 -2.99
C ILE A 382 9.30 -6.79 -3.43
N MET A 383 9.08 -6.88 -4.74
CA MET A 383 7.75 -7.04 -5.33
C MET A 383 7.07 -8.26 -4.73
N ILE A 384 7.70 -9.44 -4.70
CA ILE A 384 7.05 -10.67 -4.19
C ILE A 384 6.58 -10.49 -2.73
N PRO A 385 7.41 -10.11 -1.76
CA PRO A 385 6.97 -9.82 -0.39
C PRO A 385 5.89 -8.76 -0.31
N PHE A 386 6.01 -7.65 -1.04
CA PHE A 386 4.99 -6.59 -1.06
C PHE A 386 3.64 -7.15 -1.50
N THR A 387 3.64 -7.89 -2.60
CA THR A 387 2.45 -8.50 -3.20
C THR A 387 1.79 -9.48 -2.24
N VAL A 388 2.59 -10.34 -1.59
CA VAL A 388 2.10 -11.32 -0.62
C VAL A 388 1.55 -10.63 0.62
N TYR A 389 2.24 -9.66 1.21
CA TYR A 389 1.76 -8.98 2.41
C TYR A 389 0.51 -8.14 2.17
N VAL A 390 0.39 -7.46 1.03
CA VAL A 390 -0.86 -6.79 0.64
C VAL A 390 -1.98 -7.81 0.47
N GLY A 391 -1.73 -8.95 -0.19
CA GLY A 391 -2.72 -10.01 -0.32
C GLY A 391 -3.16 -10.60 1.03
N LEU A 392 -2.23 -10.84 1.94
CA LEU A 392 -2.53 -11.33 3.29
C LEU A 392 -3.33 -10.31 4.09
N PHE A 393 -2.95 -9.03 4.01
CA PHE A 393 -3.67 -7.92 4.64
C PHE A 393 -5.11 -7.82 4.13
N ASN A 394 -5.31 -7.95 2.82
CA ASN A 394 -6.64 -7.96 2.23
C ASN A 394 -7.45 -9.17 2.74
N SER A 395 -6.85 -10.35 2.80
CA SER A 395 -7.52 -11.56 3.27
C SER A 395 -7.92 -11.49 4.74
N ILE A 396 -7.02 -11.08 5.63
CA ILE A 396 -7.33 -10.97 7.06
C ILE A 396 -8.36 -9.86 7.33
N SER A 397 -8.27 -8.73 6.63
CA SER A 397 -9.20 -7.61 6.78
C SER A 397 -10.61 -7.95 6.28
N SER A 398 -10.73 -8.74 5.22
CA SER A 398 -12.03 -9.18 4.66
C SER A 398 -12.67 -10.34 5.43
N LEU A 399 -11.90 -11.09 6.21
CA LEU A 399 -12.37 -12.28 6.93
C LEU A 399 -12.32 -12.11 8.45
N ILE A 400 -12.10 -10.88 8.95
CA ILE A 400 -11.83 -10.62 10.36
C ILE A 400 -12.96 -11.12 11.27
N ASN A 401 -14.22 -10.90 10.85
CA ASN A 401 -15.38 -11.41 11.57
C ASN A 401 -15.39 -12.95 11.61
N GLN A 402 -15.19 -13.61 10.46
CA GLN A 402 -15.21 -15.07 10.39
C GLN A 402 -14.05 -15.73 11.14
N ILE A 403 -12.93 -15.02 11.33
CA ILE A 403 -11.80 -15.48 12.13
C ILE A 403 -12.13 -15.46 13.63
N LEU A 404 -12.82 -14.41 14.10
CA LEU A 404 -13.05 -14.16 15.52
C LEU A 404 -14.38 -14.76 16.03
N GLN A 405 -15.44 -14.68 15.24
CA GLN A 405 -16.79 -15.06 15.65
C GLN A 405 -16.96 -16.51 16.15
N PRO A 406 -16.25 -17.54 15.61
CA PRO A 406 -16.29 -18.90 16.16
C PRO A 406 -15.88 -19.01 17.62
N TYR A 407 -15.12 -18.05 18.13
CA TYR A 407 -14.67 -17.99 19.53
C TYR A 407 -15.59 -17.14 20.42
N SER A 408 -16.84 -16.93 19.98
CA SER A 408 -17.86 -16.16 20.68
C SER A 408 -17.59 -14.64 20.77
N PHE A 409 -16.72 -14.11 19.91
CA PHE A 409 -16.55 -12.67 19.76
C PHE A 409 -17.68 -12.05 18.93
N SER A 410 -18.07 -10.83 19.25
CA SER A 410 -19.14 -10.12 18.53
C SER A 410 -18.63 -9.50 17.21
N GLU A 411 -19.55 -9.15 16.30
CA GLU A 411 -19.22 -8.39 15.08
C GLU A 411 -18.61 -7.02 15.42
N ASN A 412 -19.01 -6.42 16.55
CA ASN A 412 -18.42 -5.17 17.05
C ASN A 412 -16.96 -5.37 17.48
N ASP A 413 -16.64 -6.48 18.16
CA ASP A 413 -15.26 -6.81 18.53
C ASP A 413 -14.39 -7.03 17.30
N ALA A 414 -14.94 -7.72 16.29
CA ALA A 414 -14.26 -7.92 15.01
C ALA A 414 -14.04 -6.59 14.25
N GLY A 415 -15.02 -5.70 14.28
CA GLY A 415 -14.90 -4.34 13.75
C GLY A 415 -13.81 -3.53 14.43
N ILE A 416 -13.75 -3.57 15.76
CA ILE A 416 -12.69 -2.90 16.54
C ILE A 416 -11.31 -3.50 16.23
N ALA A 417 -11.20 -4.83 16.14
CA ALA A 417 -9.97 -5.51 15.73
C ALA A 417 -9.48 -5.04 14.36
N GLY A 418 -10.38 -4.98 13.37
CA GLY A 418 -10.09 -4.47 12.03
C GLY A 418 -9.71 -2.98 12.03
N ALA A 419 -10.37 -2.16 12.85
CA ALA A 419 -10.05 -0.75 13.00
C ALA A 419 -8.67 -0.53 13.65
N LEU A 420 -8.33 -1.29 14.70
CA LEU A 420 -7.02 -1.22 15.36
C LEU A 420 -5.88 -1.60 14.42
N LEU A 421 -6.07 -2.64 13.59
CA LEU A 421 -5.13 -3.02 12.53
C LEU A 421 -4.79 -1.84 11.61
N ILE A 422 -5.75 -0.96 11.33
CA ILE A 422 -5.56 0.13 10.38
C ILE A 422 -5.14 1.43 11.09
N VAL A 423 -5.87 1.88 12.11
CA VAL A 423 -5.65 3.17 12.79
C VAL A 423 -4.29 3.23 13.46
N VAL A 424 -3.90 2.18 14.18
CA VAL A 424 -2.56 2.13 14.81
C VAL A 424 -1.48 2.14 13.73
N GLY A 425 -1.72 1.46 12.61
CA GLY A 425 -0.89 1.49 11.43
C GLY A 425 -0.67 2.89 10.85
N LEU A 426 -1.75 3.64 10.67
CA LEU A 426 -1.72 5.03 10.18
C LEU A 426 -0.92 5.93 11.11
N VAL A 427 -1.14 5.84 12.42
CA VAL A 427 -0.41 6.62 13.43
C VAL A 427 1.08 6.27 13.41
N ALA A 428 1.41 4.97 13.40
CA ALA A 428 2.80 4.52 13.32
C ALA A 428 3.48 5.00 12.03
N SER A 429 2.79 4.95 10.88
CA SER A 429 3.30 5.41 9.60
C SER A 429 3.52 6.92 9.56
N ALA A 430 2.63 7.71 10.16
CA ALA A 430 2.76 9.16 10.24
C ALA A 430 4.01 9.61 11.02
N ILE A 431 4.43 8.83 12.02
CA ILE A 431 5.64 9.10 12.81
C ILE A 431 6.89 8.52 12.11
N THR A 432 6.81 7.25 11.70
CA THR A 432 7.98 6.46 11.26
C THR A 432 8.42 6.80 9.84
N SER A 433 7.48 7.03 8.93
CA SER A 433 7.80 7.26 7.51
C SER A 433 8.60 8.54 7.27
N PRO A 434 8.28 9.71 7.87
CA PRO A 434 9.09 10.91 7.72
C PRO A 434 10.50 10.78 8.31
N ILE A 435 10.66 10.01 9.40
CA ILE A 435 11.96 9.77 10.02
C ILE A 435 12.83 8.96 9.06
N ILE A 436 12.30 7.85 8.51
CA ILE A 436 13.03 6.99 7.57
C ILE A 436 13.36 7.74 6.27
N ASP A 437 12.45 8.58 5.79
CA ASP A 437 12.70 9.39 4.60
C ASP A 437 13.84 10.41 4.82
N LYS A 438 13.98 10.97 6.03
CA LYS A 438 15.11 11.85 6.38
C LYS A 438 16.42 11.08 6.55
N THR A 439 16.39 9.93 7.23
CA THR A 439 17.61 9.13 7.47
C THR A 439 18.06 8.37 6.23
N LYS A 440 17.19 8.19 5.24
CA LYS A 440 17.39 7.38 4.03
C LYS A 440 17.82 5.95 4.36
N THR A 441 17.38 5.42 5.51
CA THR A 441 17.71 4.07 5.98
C THR A 441 16.68 3.04 5.53
N PHE A 442 16.20 3.13 4.28
CA PHE A 442 15.10 2.31 3.74
C PHE A 442 15.34 0.80 3.88
N LEU A 443 16.53 0.33 3.47
CA LEU A 443 16.87 -1.09 3.53
C LEU A 443 16.90 -1.64 4.96
N MET A 444 17.34 -0.83 5.94
CA MET A 444 17.32 -1.22 7.35
C MET A 444 15.89 -1.33 7.87
N ALA A 445 15.03 -0.37 7.53
CA ALA A 445 13.62 -0.40 7.90
C ALA A 445 12.90 -1.63 7.32
N ILE A 446 13.13 -1.94 6.04
CA ILE A 446 12.60 -3.13 5.38
C ILE A 446 13.05 -4.41 6.11
N LYS A 447 14.35 -4.54 6.38
CA LYS A 447 14.91 -5.72 7.06
C LYS A 447 14.43 -5.90 8.50
N LEU A 448 14.01 -4.82 9.15
CA LEU A 448 13.47 -4.86 10.51
C LEU A 448 11.95 -5.16 10.52
N GLN A 449 11.17 -4.47 9.68
CA GLN A 449 9.71 -4.53 9.72
C GLN A 449 9.15 -5.82 9.08
N VAL A 450 9.79 -6.36 8.03
CA VAL A 450 9.34 -7.60 7.37
C VAL A 450 9.31 -8.79 8.35
N PRO A 451 10.35 -9.07 9.16
CA PRO A 451 10.27 -10.09 10.21
C PRO A 451 9.18 -9.82 11.24
N VAL A 452 8.97 -8.56 11.64
CA VAL A 452 7.90 -8.20 12.60
C VAL A 452 6.53 -8.57 12.03
N ILE A 453 6.25 -8.26 10.76
CA ILE A 453 5.01 -8.65 10.07
C ILE A 453 4.85 -10.19 10.08
N GLY A 454 5.90 -10.93 9.70
CA GLY A 454 5.88 -12.40 9.71
C GLY A 454 5.61 -13.00 11.10
N ILE A 455 6.24 -12.46 12.14
CA ILE A 455 6.04 -12.87 13.53
C ILE A 455 4.63 -12.50 14.01
N SER A 456 4.08 -11.35 13.59
CA SER A 456 2.71 -10.96 13.93
C SER A 456 1.68 -11.93 13.32
N TYR A 457 1.82 -12.33 12.06
CA TYR A 457 0.95 -13.37 11.47
C TYR A 457 1.06 -14.70 12.23
N LEU A 458 2.29 -15.10 12.55
CA LEU A 458 2.55 -16.29 13.36
C LEU A 458 1.84 -16.22 14.71
N ALA A 459 2.05 -15.15 15.47
CA ALA A 459 1.41 -14.94 16.77
C ALA A 459 -0.13 -14.90 16.66
N PHE A 460 -0.66 -14.27 15.60
CA PHE A 460 -2.10 -14.16 15.38
C PHE A 460 -2.79 -15.51 15.15
N THR A 461 -2.06 -16.54 14.71
CA THR A 461 -2.60 -17.90 14.52
C THR A 461 -3.25 -18.48 15.79
N TRP A 462 -2.70 -18.15 16.95
CA TRP A 462 -3.20 -18.61 18.25
C TRP A 462 -3.98 -17.53 19.00
N ALA A 463 -4.02 -16.29 18.51
CA ALA A 463 -4.63 -15.17 19.22
C ALA A 463 -6.14 -15.34 19.44
N PRO A 464 -6.96 -15.80 18.46
CA PRO A 464 -8.38 -16.04 18.71
C PRO A 464 -8.65 -17.11 19.78
N GLN A 465 -7.75 -18.07 19.94
CA GLN A 465 -7.90 -19.21 20.85
C GLN A 465 -7.77 -18.79 22.32
N THR A 466 -7.20 -17.61 22.61
CA THR A 466 -7.10 -17.11 23.98
C THR A 466 -8.47 -16.75 24.59
N ARG A 467 -9.50 -16.56 23.75
CA ARG A 467 -10.83 -16.03 24.14
C ARG A 467 -10.76 -14.70 24.91
N ASP A 468 -9.65 -13.99 24.77
CA ASP A 468 -9.44 -12.66 25.33
C ASP A 468 -9.15 -11.71 24.17
N LEU A 469 -9.83 -10.57 24.15
CA LEU A 469 -9.69 -9.54 23.14
C LEU A 469 -8.30 -8.88 23.15
N ALA A 470 -7.60 -8.90 24.30
CA ALA A 470 -6.30 -8.26 24.44
C ALA A 470 -5.26 -8.79 23.43
N ALA A 471 -5.21 -10.10 23.22
CA ALA A 471 -4.23 -10.72 22.32
C ALA A 471 -4.50 -10.40 20.83
N PRO A 472 -5.70 -10.64 20.26
CA PRO A 472 -6.03 -10.21 18.90
C PRO A 472 -5.80 -8.71 18.68
N TYR A 473 -6.24 -7.86 19.61
CA TYR A 473 -6.12 -6.41 19.49
C TYR A 473 -4.66 -5.94 19.48
N ALA A 474 -3.84 -6.44 20.40
CA ALA A 474 -2.43 -6.09 20.47
C ALA A 474 -1.66 -6.57 19.23
N ILE A 475 -1.88 -7.81 18.80
CA ILE A 475 -1.16 -8.39 17.67
C ILE A 475 -1.55 -7.71 16.36
N LEU A 476 -2.84 -7.45 16.13
CA LEU A 476 -3.31 -6.72 14.95
C LEU A 476 -2.81 -5.27 14.94
N SER A 477 -2.73 -4.62 16.11
CA SER A 477 -2.14 -3.28 16.24
C SER A 477 -0.67 -3.26 15.82
N ILE A 478 0.12 -4.25 16.27
CA ILE A 478 1.54 -4.38 15.90
C ILE A 478 1.69 -4.72 14.41
N LEU A 479 0.86 -5.65 13.90
CA LEU A 479 0.81 -6.01 12.49
C LEU A 479 0.53 -4.79 11.62
N GLY A 480 -0.45 -3.98 12.02
CA GLY A 480 -0.82 -2.72 11.40
C GLY A 480 0.31 -1.71 11.40
N ALA A 481 0.88 -1.46 12.59
CA ALA A 481 2.02 -0.56 12.78
C ALA A 481 3.19 -0.90 11.84
N ALA A 482 3.57 -2.17 11.78
CA ALA A 482 4.65 -2.62 10.92
C ALA A 482 4.28 -2.53 9.43
N SER A 483 3.06 -2.94 9.04
CA SER A 483 2.62 -2.97 7.64
C SER A 483 2.49 -1.57 7.04
N PHE A 484 1.78 -0.65 7.70
CA PHE A 484 1.53 0.69 7.18
C PHE A 484 2.76 1.61 7.24
N SER A 485 3.67 1.38 8.19
CA SER A 485 4.97 2.08 8.22
C SER A 485 5.90 1.59 7.10
N LEU A 486 5.73 0.35 6.63
CA LEU A 486 6.58 -0.25 5.60
C LEU A 486 6.18 0.18 4.18
N VAL A 487 4.89 0.42 3.91
CA VAL A 487 4.40 0.71 2.54
C VAL A 487 5.11 1.91 1.90
N PRO A 488 5.17 3.12 2.51
CA PRO A 488 5.85 4.25 1.89
C PRO A 488 7.35 4.00 1.66
N VAL A 489 8.00 3.33 2.63
CA VAL A 489 9.43 2.96 2.58
C VAL A 489 9.71 2.05 1.39
N VAL A 490 8.88 1.03 1.17
CA VAL A 490 9.05 0.09 0.05
C VAL A 490 8.76 0.75 -1.28
N LEU A 491 7.73 1.61 -1.38
CA LEU A 491 7.41 2.30 -2.62
C LEU A 491 8.52 3.26 -3.06
N GLU A 492 9.10 4.03 -2.14
CA GLU A 492 10.25 4.90 -2.43
C GLU A 492 11.48 4.07 -2.86
N TYR A 493 11.77 2.99 -2.14
CA TYR A 493 12.90 2.12 -2.47
C TYR A 493 12.70 1.39 -3.83
N LEU A 494 11.46 1.04 -4.19
CA LEU A 494 11.13 0.51 -5.51
C LEU A 494 11.38 1.52 -6.62
N ILE A 495 11.07 2.80 -6.41
CA ILE A 495 11.36 3.87 -7.37
C ILE A 495 12.86 3.99 -7.60
N GLU A 496 13.66 3.94 -6.53
CA GLU A 496 15.12 4.02 -6.63
C GLU A 496 15.72 2.83 -7.39
N LEU A 497 15.22 1.61 -7.14
CA LEU A 497 15.69 0.40 -7.80
C LEU A 497 15.27 0.29 -9.27
N THR A 498 14.12 0.84 -9.62
CA THR A 498 13.54 0.70 -10.96
C THR A 498 13.82 1.88 -11.87
N HIS A 499 14.54 2.90 -11.40
CA HIS A 499 14.94 4.04 -12.22
C HIS A 499 15.65 3.59 -13.52
N PRO A 500 15.27 4.11 -14.71
CA PRO A 500 14.42 5.28 -15.00
C PRO A 500 12.93 4.97 -15.28
N VAL A 501 12.39 3.85 -14.80
CA VAL A 501 10.96 3.50 -14.99
C VAL A 501 10.05 4.48 -14.23
N SER A 502 8.88 4.80 -14.81
CA SER A 502 7.90 5.66 -14.13
C SER A 502 7.42 5.02 -12.82
N PRO A 503 7.43 5.76 -11.68
CA PRO A 503 6.93 5.30 -10.39
C PRO A 503 5.53 4.69 -10.42
N GLU A 504 4.66 5.24 -11.28
CA GLU A 504 3.27 4.83 -11.43
C GLU A 504 3.16 3.39 -11.95
N VAL A 505 4.03 2.98 -12.87
CA VAL A 505 4.02 1.62 -13.45
C VAL A 505 4.44 0.60 -12.40
N THR A 506 5.56 0.85 -11.72
CA THR A 506 6.12 -0.04 -10.70
C THR A 506 5.13 -0.25 -9.53
N SER A 507 4.58 0.84 -8.99
CA SER A 507 3.61 0.79 -7.89
C SER A 507 2.31 0.09 -8.31
N THR A 508 1.76 0.40 -9.49
CA THR A 508 0.51 -0.22 -9.95
C THR A 508 0.66 -1.73 -10.12
N ILE A 509 1.80 -2.21 -10.65
CA ILE A 509 2.07 -3.65 -10.77
C ILE A 509 2.07 -4.33 -9.40
N CYS A 510 2.73 -3.72 -8.42
CA CYS A 510 2.80 -4.25 -7.05
C CYS A 510 1.42 -4.31 -6.39
N TRP A 511 0.63 -3.23 -6.49
CA TRP A 511 -0.75 -3.20 -5.97
C TRP A 511 -1.66 -4.19 -6.70
N THR A 512 -1.56 -4.29 -8.02
CA THR A 512 -2.34 -5.24 -8.84
C THR A 512 -2.08 -6.67 -8.41
N GLY A 513 -0.81 -7.05 -8.23
CA GLY A 513 -0.49 -8.37 -7.72
C GLY A 513 -1.06 -8.58 -6.31
N GLY A 514 -1.00 -7.56 -5.45
CA GLY A 514 -1.52 -7.62 -4.08
C GLY A 514 -3.04 -7.84 -4.05
N GLN A 515 -3.79 -7.16 -4.90
CA GLN A 515 -5.23 -7.38 -5.05
C GLN A 515 -5.53 -8.78 -5.60
N LEU A 516 -4.77 -9.23 -6.61
CA LEU A 516 -4.92 -10.57 -7.19
C LEU A 516 -4.68 -11.67 -6.15
N LEU A 517 -3.56 -11.60 -5.43
CA LEU A 517 -3.26 -12.56 -4.36
C LEU A 517 -4.26 -12.44 -3.21
N GLY A 518 -4.72 -11.23 -2.88
CA GLY A 518 -5.77 -11.03 -1.87
C GLY A 518 -7.05 -11.79 -2.19
N GLY A 519 -7.56 -11.68 -3.42
CA GLY A 519 -8.74 -12.44 -3.85
C GLY A 519 -8.52 -13.95 -3.80
N ILE A 520 -7.35 -14.42 -4.25
CA ILE A 520 -6.96 -15.84 -4.18
C ILE A 520 -6.87 -16.32 -2.73
N PHE A 521 -6.27 -15.54 -1.83
CA PHE A 521 -6.10 -15.89 -0.43
C PHE A 521 -7.43 -15.91 0.32
N ILE A 522 -8.38 -15.03 -0.02
CA ILE A 522 -9.75 -15.09 0.53
C ILE A 522 -10.40 -16.41 0.14
N ILE A 523 -10.34 -16.81 -1.14
CA ILE A 523 -10.92 -18.07 -1.63
C ILE A 523 -10.28 -19.28 -0.94
N ILE A 524 -8.94 -19.31 -0.83
CA ILE A 524 -8.21 -20.39 -0.15
C ILE A 524 -8.58 -20.42 1.34
N SER A 525 -8.62 -19.25 2.00
CA SER A 525 -8.95 -19.16 3.42
C SER A 525 -10.37 -19.63 3.72
N ASP A 526 -11.34 -19.28 2.87
CA ASP A 526 -12.72 -19.76 2.99
C ASP A 526 -12.83 -21.27 2.77
N ALA A 527 -12.09 -21.82 1.80
CA ALA A 527 -12.02 -23.27 1.55
C ALA A 527 -11.34 -24.06 2.68
N LEU A 528 -10.42 -23.42 3.42
CA LEU A 528 -9.73 -24.01 4.58
C LEU A 528 -10.53 -23.89 5.88
N ARG A 529 -11.69 -23.21 5.88
CA ARG A 529 -12.54 -23.07 7.06
C ARG A 529 -13.05 -24.43 7.51
N ALA A 530 -13.01 -24.67 8.82
CA ALA A 530 -13.53 -25.91 9.40
C ALA A 530 -15.05 -26.02 9.19
N SER A 531 -15.55 -27.25 9.06
CA SER A 531 -16.99 -27.48 8.96
C SER A 531 -17.70 -27.07 10.25
N GLY A 532 -18.91 -26.54 10.12
CA GLY A 532 -19.76 -26.10 11.23
C GLY A 532 -20.23 -24.65 11.09
N PRO A 533 -21.14 -24.20 11.97
CA PRO A 533 -21.59 -22.81 12.00
C PRO A 533 -20.45 -21.89 12.46
N ASN A 534 -20.37 -20.70 11.88
CA ASN A 534 -19.32 -19.70 12.14
C ASN A 534 -19.81 -18.54 13.04
N ASP A 535 -21.08 -18.56 13.44
CA ASP A 535 -21.76 -17.52 14.20
C ASP A 535 -21.50 -17.54 15.72
N GLY A 536 -20.62 -18.42 16.19
CA GLY A 536 -20.27 -18.61 17.60
C GLY A 536 -21.31 -19.40 18.41
N THR A 537 -22.47 -19.74 17.84
CA THR A 537 -23.55 -20.44 18.57
C THR A 537 -23.20 -21.87 18.97
N ALA A 538 -22.23 -22.47 18.27
CA ALA A 538 -21.72 -23.82 18.53
C ALA A 538 -20.34 -23.81 19.21
N ASP A 539 -19.92 -22.69 19.84
CA ASP A 539 -18.67 -22.67 20.60
C ASP A 539 -18.74 -23.69 21.74
N ASN A 540 -17.91 -24.72 21.63
CA ASN A 540 -17.82 -25.84 22.56
C ASN A 540 -16.74 -25.62 23.63
N HIS A 541 -16.23 -24.39 23.76
CA HIS A 541 -15.15 -24.01 24.66
C HIS A 541 -13.80 -24.71 24.41
N THR A 542 -13.62 -25.38 23.27
CA THR A 542 -12.33 -25.97 22.87
C THR A 542 -11.44 -24.96 22.15
N ASP A 543 -10.14 -25.25 21.98
CA ASP A 543 -9.23 -24.38 21.22
C ASP A 543 -9.61 -24.24 19.73
N ARG A 544 -10.51 -25.10 19.23
CA ARG A 544 -10.89 -25.18 17.81
C ARG A 544 -12.40 -25.43 17.69
N PRO A 545 -13.23 -24.42 17.96
CA PRO A 545 -14.68 -24.55 17.83
C PRO A 545 -15.09 -24.85 16.37
N PRO A 546 -16.28 -25.42 16.13
CA PRO A 546 -16.82 -25.59 14.78
C PRO A 546 -16.78 -24.27 13.98
N GLY A 547 -16.55 -24.34 12.67
CA GLY A 547 -16.48 -23.13 11.84
C GLY A 547 -15.20 -22.28 11.99
N ASN A 548 -14.21 -22.69 12.80
CA ASN A 548 -12.95 -21.97 12.98
C ASN A 548 -12.11 -21.86 11.69
N MET A 549 -11.26 -20.82 11.64
CA MET A 549 -10.35 -20.55 10.52
C MET A 549 -8.89 -20.91 10.81
N TYR A 550 -8.61 -21.85 11.73
CA TYR A 550 -7.22 -22.16 12.15
C TYR A 550 -6.32 -22.56 10.97
N ASN A 551 -6.81 -23.43 10.07
CA ASN A 551 -6.03 -23.84 8.89
C ASN A 551 -5.75 -22.68 7.93
N ALA A 552 -6.69 -21.73 7.81
CA ALA A 552 -6.49 -20.52 7.03
C ALA A 552 -5.43 -19.60 7.67
N LEU A 553 -5.43 -19.45 8.99
CA LEU A 553 -4.41 -18.69 9.72
C LEU A 553 -3.01 -19.34 9.59
N VAL A 554 -2.93 -20.67 9.64
CA VAL A 554 -1.69 -21.40 9.38
C VAL A 554 -1.21 -21.16 7.94
N PHE A 555 -2.11 -21.23 6.96
CA PHE A 555 -1.79 -20.91 5.56
C PHE A 555 -1.23 -19.49 5.41
N GLN A 556 -1.89 -18.49 6.00
CA GLN A 556 -1.44 -17.09 5.97
C GLN A 556 -0.07 -16.93 6.64
N THR A 557 0.15 -17.59 7.77
CA THR A 557 1.43 -17.59 8.50
C THR A 557 2.57 -18.18 7.69
N VAL A 558 2.34 -19.33 7.05
CA VAL A 558 3.36 -19.96 6.20
C VAL A 558 3.77 -19.02 5.08
N LEU A 559 2.80 -18.43 4.38
CA LEU A 559 3.10 -17.45 3.33
C LEU A 559 3.82 -16.22 3.86
N ALA A 560 3.38 -15.67 5.00
CA ALA A 560 3.99 -14.51 5.64
C ALA A 560 5.46 -14.73 6.00
N LEU A 561 5.81 -15.95 6.44
CA LEU A 561 7.18 -16.32 6.84
C LEU A 561 8.06 -16.72 5.64
N VAL A 562 7.51 -17.40 4.63
CA VAL A 562 8.27 -17.86 3.44
C VAL A 562 8.84 -16.70 2.64
N VAL A 563 8.18 -15.53 2.64
CA VAL A 563 8.67 -14.35 1.92
C VAL A 563 9.69 -13.52 2.71
N VAL A 564 9.82 -13.71 4.03
CA VAL A 564 10.75 -12.95 4.89
C VAL A 564 12.21 -13.03 4.44
N PRO A 565 12.74 -14.19 4.00
CA PRO A 565 14.14 -14.27 3.57
C PRO A 565 14.44 -13.41 2.34
N LEU A 566 13.46 -13.12 1.47
CA LEU A 566 13.70 -12.39 0.22
C LEU A 566 14.22 -10.96 0.47
N PRO A 567 13.58 -10.11 1.29
CA PRO A 567 14.13 -8.80 1.63
C PRO A 567 15.39 -8.87 2.50
N LEU A 568 15.52 -9.89 3.35
CA LEU A 568 16.71 -10.03 4.20
C LEU A 568 17.98 -10.29 3.39
N MET A 569 17.84 -11.04 2.28
CA MET A 569 18.91 -11.33 1.33
C MET A 569 19.25 -10.15 0.40
N LEU A 570 18.51 -9.04 0.43
CA LEU A 570 18.88 -7.84 -0.32
C LEU A 570 20.27 -7.35 0.11
N GLY A 571 21.20 -7.31 -0.84
CA GLY A 571 22.58 -6.85 -0.64
C GLY A 571 23.57 -7.99 -0.49
N CYS A 572 23.09 -9.19 -0.17
CA CYS A 572 23.94 -10.37 -0.09
C CYS A 572 24.43 -10.82 -1.48
N PHE A 573 25.40 -11.74 -1.52
CA PHE A 573 25.95 -12.33 -2.75
C PHE A 573 26.62 -11.34 -3.73
N GLY A 574 27.30 -10.31 -3.22
CA GLY A 574 28.08 -9.37 -4.04
C GLY A 574 27.24 -8.37 -4.83
N ARG A 575 25.93 -8.31 -4.59
CA ARG A 575 24.99 -7.38 -5.26
C ARG A 575 24.84 -6.02 -4.58
N HIS A 576 25.68 -5.69 -3.59
CA HIS A 576 25.66 -4.38 -2.93
C HIS A 576 25.68 -3.19 -3.90
N ARG A 577 26.32 -3.32 -5.07
CA ARG A 577 26.40 -2.24 -6.08
C ARG A 577 25.08 -1.99 -6.84
N GLN A 578 24.17 -2.96 -6.88
CA GLN A 578 22.86 -2.84 -7.54
C GLN A 578 21.79 -2.26 -6.60
N ILE A 579 22.08 -2.21 -5.30
CA ILE A 579 21.21 -1.69 -4.23
C ILE A 579 21.63 -0.30 -3.77
N ARG A 580 22.74 0.23 -4.33
CA ARG A 580 23.14 1.62 -4.10
C ARG A 580 22.06 2.57 -4.60
N MET A 581 21.64 3.48 -3.73
CA MET A 581 20.65 4.51 -4.01
C MET A 581 21.28 5.59 -4.91
N ARG A 582 21.50 5.28 -6.19
CA ARG A 582 22.23 6.16 -7.13
C ARG A 582 21.63 7.55 -7.22
N ARG A 583 20.31 7.69 -7.04
CA ARG A 583 19.62 8.97 -7.02
C ARG A 583 19.90 9.76 -5.74
N VAL A 584 19.82 9.13 -4.57
CA VAL A 584 20.15 9.79 -3.28
C VAL A 584 21.63 10.14 -3.22
N GLU A 585 22.51 9.29 -3.75
CA GLU A 585 23.94 9.58 -3.89
C GLU A 585 24.17 10.77 -4.84
N ALA A 586 23.51 10.81 -6.00
CA ALA A 586 23.61 11.92 -6.95
C ALA A 586 23.02 13.23 -6.40
N ASP A 587 21.89 13.19 -5.68
CA ASP A 587 21.29 14.35 -5.04
C ASP A 587 22.19 14.88 -3.93
N LYS A 588 22.78 14.00 -3.09
CA LYS A 588 23.77 14.39 -2.08
C LYS A 588 25.01 15.01 -2.71
N GLU A 589 25.51 14.45 -3.82
CA GLU A 589 26.63 15.01 -4.57
C GLU A 589 26.28 16.37 -5.19
N ALA A 590 25.06 16.54 -5.70
CA ALA A 590 24.59 17.82 -6.26
C ALA A 590 24.39 18.88 -5.17
N THR A 591 23.85 18.52 -4.01
CA THR A 591 23.76 19.41 -2.84
C THR A 591 25.15 19.79 -2.35
N ALA A 592 26.06 18.82 -2.20
CA ALA A 592 27.43 19.10 -1.80
C ALA A 592 28.16 20.02 -2.79
N ARG A 593 27.93 19.88 -4.10
CA ARG A 593 28.48 20.79 -5.11
C ARG A 593 27.91 22.21 -4.98
N ARG A 594 26.61 22.35 -4.72
CA ARG A 594 25.97 23.66 -4.48
C ARG A 594 26.47 24.32 -3.21
N ASP A 595 26.69 23.55 -2.15
CA ASP A 595 27.23 24.07 -0.88
C ASP A 595 28.68 24.54 -1.05
N VAL A 596 29.46 23.85 -1.88
CA VAL A 596 30.83 24.26 -2.26
C VAL A 596 30.81 25.51 -3.17
N GLU A 597 29.88 25.61 -4.12
CA GLU A 597 29.72 26.80 -4.98
C GLU A 597 29.23 28.05 -4.21
N HIS A 598 28.50 27.87 -3.10
CA HIS A 598 28.06 28.96 -2.22
C HIS A 598 29.03 29.24 -1.05
N GLY A 599 30.26 28.72 -1.09
CA GLY A 599 31.33 29.08 -0.14
C GLY A 599 31.29 28.36 1.21
N GLY A 600 30.55 27.26 1.34
CA GLY A 600 30.56 26.42 2.53
C GLY A 600 31.87 25.64 2.68
N VAL A 601 32.66 25.97 3.71
CA VAL A 601 33.88 25.24 4.07
C VAL A 601 33.50 23.83 4.54
N LEU A 602 33.94 22.81 3.81
CA LEU A 602 33.91 21.41 4.24
C LEU A 602 34.90 21.24 5.41
N THR A 603 34.40 21.20 6.64
CA THR A 603 35.20 20.70 7.77
C THR A 603 35.26 19.17 7.69
N THR A 604 36.46 18.68 7.36
CA THR A 604 36.87 17.27 7.25
C THR A 604 36.63 16.45 8.51
#